data_AF-A0AAU5FFQ0-F1
#
_entry.id   AF-A0AAU5FFQ0-F1
#
_cell.length_a   1.000
_cell.length_b   1.000
_cell.length_c   1.000
_cell.angle_alpha   90.00
_cell.angle_beta   90.00
_cell.angle_gamma   90.00
#
_symmetry.space_group_name_H-M   'P 1'
#
loop_
_entity.id
_entity.type
_entity.pdbx_description
1 polymer ?
#
loop_
_entity_poly.entity_id
_entity_poly.type
_entity_poly.pdbx_seq_one_letter_code
_entity_poly.pdbx_strand_id
1 'polypeptide(L)'
;MVIPLITSTPGASLVPYPAMLDVPHELVEHVSWLLHARRLEINSPWRRLGCFKQALLALAHLRKNETFAQLGAGFGVSEATAWRYVDETLEVLAAWAPGLREALVGLGDGDFVIVDGTLIPTDRIRADEPYYSQKHKKHGMNVQVIARPDGTPLWFSRALPGRTHDLTAARAHGIVQACLTRQILILADRAYQGAGATVRTPYYHHRIQPPQYQRFNRVHARLRAPGERAFARLKSWRVLRRTRCSTNRVGRIIAAVHTLLTCSYSG
;
A
#
# COMPACT_ATOMS: atom_id res chain seq x y z
N MET A 1 19.28 -3.13 -15.54
CA MET A 1 19.40 -4.53 -16.03
C MET A 1 18.14 -4.91 -16.81
N VAL A 2 18.24 -5.08 -18.13
CA VAL A 2 17.14 -5.60 -18.96
C VAL A 2 17.19 -7.11 -18.86
N ILE A 3 16.20 -7.75 -18.22
CA ILE A 3 16.10 -9.21 -18.24
C ILE A 3 15.25 -9.60 -19.45
N PRO A 4 15.81 -10.34 -20.42
CA PRO A 4 15.00 -10.99 -21.43
C PRO A 4 14.21 -12.12 -20.75
N LEU A 5 12.89 -11.95 -20.62
CA LEU A 5 11.97 -13.01 -20.24
C LEU A 5 11.84 -13.95 -21.46
N ILE A 6 12.75 -14.92 -21.58
CA ILE A 6 12.69 -15.92 -22.64
C ILE A 6 11.61 -16.94 -22.26
N THR A 7 10.59 -17.05 -23.10
CA THR A 7 9.47 -17.98 -22.93
C THR A 7 9.63 -19.13 -23.92
N SER A 8 9.40 -20.36 -23.46
CA SER A 8 9.28 -21.54 -24.32
C SER A 8 8.18 -22.41 -23.75
N THR A 9 7.04 -22.44 -24.43
CA THR A 9 5.94 -23.41 -24.21
C THR A 9 5.71 -24.12 -25.54
N PRO A 10 5.67 -25.47 -25.60
CA PRO A 10 5.46 -26.16 -26.87
C PRO A 10 4.01 -25.92 -27.35
N GLY A 11 3.84 -25.26 -28.50
CA GLY A 11 2.54 -25.12 -29.19
C GLY A 11 2.01 -23.70 -29.39
N ALA A 12 2.61 -22.67 -28.78
CA ALA A 12 2.26 -21.28 -29.05
C ALA A 12 3.55 -20.46 -29.30
N SER A 13 3.67 -19.86 -30.48
CA SER A 13 4.75 -18.93 -30.80
C SER A 13 4.58 -17.64 -29.98
N LEU A 14 5.25 -17.57 -28.83
CA LEU A 14 5.32 -16.37 -28.01
C LEU A 14 6.36 -15.39 -28.58
N VAL A 15 6.01 -14.12 -28.67
CA VAL A 15 6.91 -13.05 -29.12
C VAL A 15 7.62 -12.46 -27.89
N PRO A 16 8.97 -12.46 -27.82
CA PRO A 16 9.69 -11.90 -26.68
C PRO A 16 9.62 -10.37 -26.67
N TYR A 17 9.25 -9.78 -25.52
CA TYR A 17 9.27 -8.34 -25.29
C TYR A 17 10.13 -8.02 -24.05
N PRO A 18 11.34 -7.45 -24.21
CA PRO A 18 12.16 -7.06 -23.07
C PRO A 18 11.55 -5.82 -22.40
N ALA A 19 11.17 -5.94 -21.12
CA ALA A 19 10.60 -4.84 -20.36
C ALA A 19 11.43 -4.58 -19.11
N MET A 20 11.91 -3.35 -18.93
CA MET A 20 12.52 -2.95 -17.66
C MET A 20 11.48 -2.94 -16.55
N LEU A 21 11.90 -3.34 -15.36
CA LEU A 21 11.12 -3.13 -14.14
C LEU A 21 11.49 -1.75 -13.60
N ASP A 22 10.50 -0.87 -13.47
CA ASP A 22 10.68 0.47 -12.88
C ASP A 22 10.80 0.37 -11.35
N VAL A 23 11.91 -0.23 -10.91
CA VAL A 23 12.32 -0.46 -9.53
C VAL A 23 13.85 -0.29 -9.47
N PRO A 24 14.39 0.50 -8.51
CA PRO A 24 15.84 0.64 -8.31
C PRO A 24 16.52 -0.70 -8.07
N HIS A 25 17.78 -0.83 -8.49
CA HIS A 25 18.56 -2.05 -8.29
C HIS A 25 18.79 -2.33 -6.80
N GLU A 26 19.07 -1.27 -6.04
CA GLU A 26 19.30 -1.23 -4.60
C GLU A 26 18.09 -1.77 -3.84
N LEU A 27 16.87 -1.52 -4.35
CA LEU A 27 15.66 -2.11 -3.78
C LEU A 27 15.65 -3.64 -3.97
N VAL A 28 16.04 -4.14 -5.15
CA VAL A 28 16.10 -5.60 -5.39
C VAL A 28 17.15 -6.25 -4.48
N GLU A 29 18.31 -5.62 -4.31
CA GLU A 29 19.35 -6.08 -3.40
C GLU A 29 18.89 -6.10 -1.94
N HIS A 30 18.22 -5.04 -1.49
CA HIS A 30 17.66 -4.97 -0.15
C HIS A 30 16.67 -6.12 0.11
N VAL A 31 15.69 -6.35 -0.79
CA VAL A 31 14.74 -7.46 -0.64
C VAL A 31 15.44 -8.82 -0.72
N SER A 32 16.45 -8.95 -1.59
CA SER A 32 17.27 -10.17 -1.68
C SER A 32 17.98 -10.48 -0.36
N TRP A 33 18.51 -9.45 0.32
CA TRP A 33 19.14 -9.60 1.63
C TRP A 33 18.13 -10.01 2.70
N LEU A 34 16.94 -9.40 2.75
CA LEU A 34 15.87 -9.79 3.68
C LEU A 34 15.45 -11.26 3.48
N LEU A 35 15.32 -11.70 2.23
CA LEU A 35 15.04 -13.09 1.91
C LEU A 35 16.17 -14.03 2.34
N HIS A 36 17.43 -13.62 2.13
CA HIS A 36 18.58 -14.40 2.56
C HIS A 36 18.60 -14.57 4.08
N ALA A 37 18.44 -13.47 4.83
CA ALA A 37 18.36 -13.49 6.29
C ALA A 37 17.23 -14.42 6.77
N ARG A 38 16.03 -14.32 6.16
CA ARG A 38 14.91 -15.21 6.50
C ARG A 38 15.22 -16.68 6.24
N ARG A 39 15.85 -17.01 5.11
CA ARG A 39 16.19 -18.40 4.77
C ARG A 39 17.20 -19.01 5.75
N LEU A 40 18.16 -18.21 6.24
CA LEU A 40 19.09 -18.61 7.29
C LEU A 40 18.35 -18.89 8.60
N GLU A 41 17.47 -17.97 9.02
CA GLU A 41 16.69 -18.08 10.25
C GLU A 41 15.86 -19.38 10.31
N ILE A 42 15.22 -19.75 9.19
CA ILE A 42 14.35 -20.94 9.13
C ILE A 42 15.09 -22.21 8.65
N ASN A 43 16.41 -22.16 8.51
CA ASN A 43 17.24 -23.27 8.01
C ASN A 43 16.75 -23.89 6.69
N SER A 44 16.27 -23.06 5.74
CA SER A 44 15.78 -23.54 4.44
C SER A 44 16.50 -22.88 3.26
N PRO A 45 17.81 -23.13 3.07
CA PRO A 45 18.61 -22.42 2.07
C PRO A 45 18.21 -22.77 0.62
N TRP A 46 17.68 -23.99 0.42
CA TRP A 46 17.41 -24.54 -0.90
C TRP A 46 16.10 -24.01 -1.50
N ARG A 47 16.23 -23.34 -2.65
CA ARG A 47 15.15 -22.93 -3.55
C ARG A 47 15.68 -23.01 -4.98
N ARG A 48 14.80 -23.20 -5.96
CA ARG A 48 15.16 -23.20 -7.40
C ARG A 48 15.70 -21.84 -7.85
N LEU A 49 15.24 -20.74 -7.25
CA LEU A 49 15.78 -19.41 -7.47
C LEU A 49 16.59 -18.92 -6.26
N GLY A 50 17.73 -18.30 -6.53
CA GLY A 50 18.46 -17.50 -5.54
C GLY A 50 17.65 -16.28 -5.09
N CYS A 51 18.02 -15.70 -3.94
CA CYS A 51 17.26 -14.60 -3.31
C CYS A 51 17.06 -13.40 -4.24
N PHE A 52 18.06 -13.03 -5.04
CA PHE A 52 17.96 -11.90 -5.98
C PHE A 52 16.89 -12.15 -7.05
N LYS A 53 16.88 -13.33 -7.67
CA LYS A 53 15.86 -13.69 -8.68
C LYS A 53 14.47 -13.81 -8.06
N GLN A 54 14.37 -14.33 -6.83
CA GLN A 54 13.10 -14.38 -6.10
C GLN A 54 12.57 -12.98 -5.76
N ALA A 55 13.42 -12.09 -5.25
CA ALA A 55 13.10 -10.69 -4.98
C ALA A 55 12.57 -10.01 -6.25
N LEU A 56 13.28 -10.19 -7.37
CA LEU A 56 12.88 -9.60 -8.63
C LEU A 56 11.55 -10.15 -9.17
N LEU A 57 11.32 -11.46 -9.06
CA LEU A 57 10.03 -12.09 -9.40
C LEU A 57 8.89 -11.47 -8.59
N ALA A 58 9.07 -11.30 -7.28
CA ALA A 58 8.07 -10.70 -6.42
C ALA A 58 7.85 -9.21 -6.73
N LEU A 59 8.92 -8.44 -6.94
CA LEU A 59 8.82 -7.02 -7.29
C LEU A 59 8.17 -6.81 -8.66
N ALA A 60 8.39 -7.70 -9.63
CA ALA A 60 7.67 -7.70 -10.90
C ALA A 60 6.16 -7.90 -10.69
N HIS A 61 5.77 -8.87 -9.85
CA HIS A 61 4.37 -9.06 -9.46
C HIS A 61 3.76 -7.80 -8.84
N LEU A 62 4.41 -7.21 -7.83
CA LEU A 62 3.88 -6.05 -7.10
C LEU A 62 3.79 -4.80 -7.99
N ARG A 63 4.84 -4.54 -8.78
CA ARG A 63 4.96 -3.33 -9.59
C ARG A 63 4.10 -3.39 -10.84
N LYS A 64 4.03 -4.54 -11.52
CA LYS A 64 3.36 -4.69 -12.82
C LYS A 64 2.03 -5.44 -12.76
N ASN A 65 1.73 -6.13 -11.65
CA ASN A 65 0.58 -7.04 -11.53
C ASN A 65 0.62 -8.15 -12.59
N GLU A 66 1.81 -8.74 -12.82
CA GLU A 66 1.97 -9.91 -13.70
C GLU A 66 1.35 -11.16 -13.04
N THR A 67 0.76 -12.04 -13.84
CA THR A 67 0.17 -13.29 -13.35
C THR A 67 1.24 -14.28 -12.92
N PHE A 68 0.92 -15.23 -12.04
CA PHE A 68 1.88 -16.25 -11.62
C PHE A 68 2.33 -17.15 -12.78
N ALA A 69 1.47 -17.38 -13.77
CA ALA A 69 1.83 -18.06 -15.00
C ALA A 69 2.88 -17.29 -15.82
N GLN A 70 2.70 -15.96 -15.99
CA GLN A 70 3.68 -15.09 -16.67
C GLN A 70 5.02 -15.07 -15.94
N LEU A 71 5.00 -14.94 -14.61
CA LEU A 71 6.19 -14.98 -13.77
C LEU A 71 6.88 -16.35 -13.84
N GLY A 72 6.11 -17.44 -13.78
CA GLY A 72 6.64 -18.79 -13.90
C GLY A 72 7.37 -19.00 -15.22
N ALA A 73 6.73 -18.65 -16.34
CA ALA A 73 7.33 -18.74 -17.66
C ALA A 73 8.61 -17.88 -17.76
N GLY A 74 8.56 -16.63 -17.30
CA GLY A 74 9.67 -15.69 -17.41
C GLY A 74 10.90 -16.03 -16.54
N PHE A 75 10.69 -16.70 -15.41
CA PHE A 75 11.77 -17.08 -14.48
C PHE A 75 12.13 -18.58 -14.55
N GLY A 76 11.51 -19.34 -15.45
CA GLY A 76 11.77 -20.77 -15.62
C GLY A 76 11.38 -21.61 -14.39
N VAL A 77 10.26 -21.28 -13.74
CA VAL A 77 9.70 -22.00 -12.59
C VAL A 77 8.21 -22.32 -12.80
N SER A 78 7.65 -23.27 -12.07
CA SER A 78 6.20 -23.55 -12.15
C SER A 78 5.37 -22.39 -11.59
N GLU A 79 4.13 -22.25 -12.04
CA GLU A 79 3.19 -21.25 -11.52
C GLU A 79 3.04 -21.34 -9.99
N ALA A 80 2.91 -22.57 -9.46
CA ALA A 80 2.86 -22.82 -8.02
C ALA A 80 4.15 -22.37 -7.29
N THR A 81 5.30 -22.45 -7.94
CA THR A 81 6.56 -21.97 -7.37
C THR A 81 6.65 -20.45 -7.40
N ALA A 82 6.22 -19.81 -8.50
CA ALA A 82 6.11 -18.37 -8.57
C ALA A 82 5.16 -17.83 -7.49
N TRP A 83 4.00 -18.45 -7.29
CA TRP A 83 3.07 -18.09 -6.21
C TRP A 83 3.72 -18.18 -4.83
N ARG A 84 4.41 -19.30 -4.51
CA ARG A 84 5.10 -19.48 -3.24
C ARG A 84 6.18 -18.43 -3.01
N TYR A 85 6.95 -18.09 -4.04
CA TYR A 85 8.00 -17.08 -3.96
C TYR A 85 7.45 -15.67 -3.74
N VAL A 86 6.34 -15.33 -4.40
CA VAL A 86 5.64 -14.08 -4.11
C VAL A 86 5.12 -14.08 -2.68
N ASP A 87 4.52 -15.17 -2.21
CA ASP A 87 3.96 -15.24 -0.85
C ASP A 87 5.02 -15.13 0.23
N GLU A 88 6.12 -15.89 0.11
CA GLU A 88 7.27 -15.83 1.03
C GLU A 88 7.87 -14.41 1.07
N THR A 89 8.01 -13.77 -0.09
CA THR A 89 8.54 -12.39 -0.16
C THR A 89 7.58 -11.38 0.47
N LEU A 90 6.27 -11.55 0.27
CA LEU A 90 5.24 -10.74 0.89
C LEU A 90 5.24 -10.88 2.42
N GLU A 91 5.42 -12.09 2.94
CA GLU A 91 5.51 -12.35 4.38
C GLU A 91 6.75 -11.70 4.99
N VAL A 92 7.91 -11.86 4.33
CA VAL A 92 9.14 -11.17 4.75
C VAL A 92 8.92 -9.67 4.76
N LEU A 93 8.50 -9.05 3.66
CA LEU A 93 8.34 -7.59 3.61
C LEU A 93 7.29 -7.07 4.60
N ALA A 94 6.17 -7.78 4.77
CA ALA A 94 5.11 -7.36 5.68
C ALA A 94 5.56 -7.35 7.15
N ALA A 95 6.49 -8.22 7.54
CA ALA A 95 7.04 -8.25 8.90
C ALA A 95 7.87 -6.99 9.24
N TRP A 96 8.37 -6.28 8.22
CA TRP A 96 9.15 -5.04 8.38
C TRP A 96 8.32 -3.76 8.20
N ALA A 97 7.00 -3.89 8.00
CA ALA A 97 6.14 -2.73 7.83
C ALA A 97 6.00 -1.97 9.17
N PRO A 98 6.27 -0.65 9.20
CA PRO A 98 6.27 0.06 10.47
C PRO A 98 4.86 0.16 11.06
N GLY A 99 4.78 -0.02 12.37
CA GLY A 99 3.55 0.19 13.12
C GLY A 99 3.13 1.66 13.15
N LEU A 100 1.87 1.94 13.50
CA LEU A 100 1.36 3.32 13.61
C LEU A 100 2.22 4.18 14.55
N ARG A 101 2.65 3.62 15.69
CA ARG A 101 3.47 4.33 16.67
C ARG A 101 4.85 4.67 16.14
N GLU A 102 5.47 3.74 15.42
CA GLU A 102 6.79 3.90 14.79
C GLU A 102 6.73 4.95 13.69
N ALA A 103 5.69 4.93 12.86
CA ALA A 103 5.50 5.90 11.78
C ALA A 103 5.26 7.34 12.25
N LEU A 104 4.84 7.52 13.51
CA LEU A 104 4.65 8.84 14.13
C LEU A 104 5.83 9.28 14.99
N VAL A 105 6.92 8.50 15.06
CA VAL A 105 8.14 8.91 15.79
C VAL A 105 8.66 10.23 15.22
N GLY A 106 9.06 11.13 16.14
CA GLY A 106 9.53 12.47 15.80
C GLY A 106 8.44 13.50 15.50
N LEU A 107 7.15 13.12 15.58
CA LEU A 107 6.02 14.06 15.48
C LEU A 107 5.37 14.30 16.85
N GLY A 108 4.99 15.54 17.12
CA GLY A 108 4.40 15.98 18.38
C GLY A 108 3.54 17.24 18.27
N ASP A 109 3.50 18.02 19.34
CA ASP A 109 2.77 19.30 19.38
C ASP A 109 3.32 20.29 18.34
N GLY A 110 2.43 21.02 17.69
CA GLY A 110 2.75 21.90 16.57
C GLY A 110 2.90 21.22 15.21
N ASP A 111 3.06 19.89 15.16
CA ASP A 111 3.10 19.14 13.91
C ASP A 111 1.69 18.83 13.38
N PHE A 112 1.61 18.58 12.07
CA PHE A 112 0.40 18.06 11.47
C PHE A 112 0.67 16.96 10.45
N VAL A 113 -0.33 16.09 10.31
CA VAL A 113 -0.36 15.01 9.31
C VAL A 113 -1.65 15.09 8.51
N ILE A 114 -1.61 14.52 7.31
CA ILE A 114 -2.79 14.36 6.45
C ILE A 114 -3.27 12.93 6.62
N VAL A 115 -4.54 12.75 6.99
CA VAL A 115 -5.18 11.44 7.11
C VAL A 115 -6.25 11.31 6.05
N ASP A 116 -6.23 10.22 5.31
CA ASP A 116 -7.24 9.98 4.29
C ASP A 116 -7.51 8.49 4.09
N GLY A 117 -8.64 8.18 3.46
CA GLY A 117 -9.09 6.82 3.17
C GLY A 117 -9.16 6.58 1.67
N THR A 118 -8.70 5.41 1.21
CA THR A 118 -8.91 4.97 -0.18
C THR A 118 -9.50 3.57 -0.22
N LEU A 119 -10.37 3.34 -1.21
CA LEU A 119 -10.77 2.00 -1.59
C LEU A 119 -9.73 1.39 -2.54
N ILE A 120 -9.24 0.20 -2.20
CA ILE A 120 -8.47 -0.68 -3.08
C ILE A 120 -9.45 -1.65 -3.74
N PRO A 121 -9.70 -1.55 -5.06
CA PRO A 121 -10.67 -2.40 -5.73
C PRO A 121 -10.25 -3.87 -5.72
N THR A 122 -11.18 -4.75 -5.34
CA THR A 122 -11.03 -6.20 -5.42
C THR A 122 -12.00 -6.75 -6.46
N ASP A 123 -11.74 -7.96 -6.96
CA ASP A 123 -12.80 -8.70 -7.64
C ASP A 123 -13.92 -9.05 -6.64
N ARG A 124 -15.13 -9.23 -7.17
CA ARG A 124 -16.29 -9.61 -6.38
C ARG A 124 -16.05 -11.00 -5.78
N ILE A 125 -16.19 -11.12 -4.47
CA ILE A 125 -16.12 -12.41 -3.79
C ILE A 125 -17.52 -12.84 -3.34
N ARG A 126 -17.72 -14.14 -3.12
CA ARG A 126 -19.04 -14.72 -2.77
C ARG A 126 -19.67 -14.08 -1.52
N ALA A 127 -18.84 -13.69 -0.54
CA ALA A 127 -19.25 -12.84 0.56
C ALA A 127 -19.33 -11.39 0.09
N ASP A 128 -20.49 -10.98 -0.42
CA ASP A 128 -20.64 -9.80 -1.30
C ASP A 128 -20.79 -8.47 -0.53
N GLU A 129 -21.67 -8.46 0.47
CA GLU A 129 -22.18 -7.24 1.11
C GLU A 129 -21.14 -6.39 1.88
N PRO A 130 -20.21 -6.95 2.68
CA PRO A 130 -19.32 -6.12 3.51
C PRO A 130 -18.26 -5.37 2.69
N TYR A 131 -17.94 -5.86 1.49
CA TYR A 131 -16.88 -5.29 0.65
C TYR A 131 -17.39 -4.28 -0.38
N TYR A 132 -18.71 -4.19 -0.58
CA TYR A 132 -19.29 -3.21 -1.50
C TYR A 132 -19.30 -1.82 -0.88
N SER A 133 -18.56 -0.89 -1.49
CA SER A 133 -18.56 0.52 -1.10
C SER A 133 -19.64 1.28 -1.88
N GLN A 134 -20.66 1.78 -1.18
CA GLN A 134 -21.69 2.63 -1.79
C GLN A 134 -21.10 3.92 -2.38
N LYS A 135 -20.11 4.52 -1.69
CA LYS A 135 -19.39 5.73 -2.15
C LYS A 135 -18.72 5.53 -3.50
N HIS A 136 -18.12 4.36 -3.73
CA HIS A 136 -17.33 4.08 -4.93
C HIS A 136 -18.03 3.16 -5.94
N LYS A 137 -19.22 2.64 -5.61
CA LYS A 137 -20.01 1.67 -6.38
C LYS A 137 -19.21 0.44 -6.83
N LYS A 138 -18.27 0.00 -6.00
CA LYS A 138 -17.30 -1.07 -6.29
C LYS A 138 -17.02 -1.91 -5.05
N HIS A 139 -16.65 -3.16 -5.26
CA HIS A 139 -16.05 -4.02 -4.24
C HIS A 139 -14.61 -3.64 -3.98
N GLY A 140 -14.22 -3.68 -2.72
CA GLY A 140 -12.83 -3.46 -2.35
C GLY A 140 -12.60 -3.45 -0.86
N MET A 141 -11.40 -3.02 -0.51
CA MET A 141 -10.95 -2.87 0.86
C MET A 141 -10.64 -1.41 1.14
N ASN A 142 -11.14 -0.88 2.27
CA ASN A 142 -10.79 0.45 2.75
C ASN A 142 -9.39 0.39 3.42
N VAL A 143 -8.52 1.31 3.03
CA VAL A 143 -7.17 1.50 3.57
C VAL A 143 -7.01 2.96 3.95
N GLN A 144 -6.56 3.20 5.17
CA GLN A 144 -6.24 4.52 5.68
C GLN A 144 -4.76 4.82 5.44
N VAL A 145 -4.44 6.08 5.14
CA VAL A 145 -3.07 6.58 5.02
C VAL A 145 -2.83 7.69 6.02
N ILE A 146 -1.61 7.76 6.54
CA ILE A 146 -1.06 8.94 7.19
C ILE A 146 0.10 9.43 6.33
N ALA A 147 0.08 10.71 5.98
CA ALA A 147 1.13 11.34 5.20
C ALA A 147 1.64 12.62 5.89
N ARG A 148 2.91 12.93 5.64
CA ARG A 148 3.50 14.22 5.99
C ARG A 148 2.86 15.35 5.16
N PRO A 149 3.03 16.62 5.57
CA PRO A 149 2.56 17.79 4.82
C PRO A 149 3.04 17.85 3.36
N ASP A 150 4.20 17.27 3.06
CA ASP A 150 4.76 17.17 1.70
C ASP A 150 4.15 16.01 0.87
N GLY A 151 3.22 15.24 1.43
CA GLY A 151 2.62 14.08 0.77
C GLY A 151 3.46 12.79 0.83
N THR A 152 4.56 12.78 1.58
CA THR A 152 5.34 11.57 1.83
C THR A 152 4.53 10.63 2.73
N PRO A 153 4.25 9.38 2.32
CA PRO A 153 3.53 8.42 3.14
C PRO A 153 4.34 8.06 4.38
N LEU A 154 3.71 8.11 5.55
CA LEU A 154 4.26 7.63 6.82
C LEU A 154 3.76 6.22 7.13
N TRP A 155 2.47 6.01 6.94
CA TRP A 155 1.80 4.79 7.38
C TRP A 155 0.61 4.44 6.51
N PHE A 156 0.41 3.14 6.30
CA PHE A 156 -0.81 2.59 5.70
C PHE A 156 -1.46 1.60 6.68
N SER A 157 -2.78 1.64 6.78
CA SER A 157 -3.49 0.71 7.64
C SER A 157 -3.59 -0.69 7.07
N ARG A 158 -3.88 -1.65 7.96
CA ARG A 158 -4.47 -2.92 7.52
C ARG A 158 -5.76 -2.64 6.75
N ALA A 159 -6.07 -3.50 5.79
CA ALA A 159 -7.25 -3.38 4.96
C ALA A 159 -8.51 -3.75 5.76
N LEU A 160 -9.54 -2.90 5.71
CA LEU A 160 -10.88 -3.16 6.24
C LEU A 160 -11.88 -3.37 5.11
N PRO A 161 -13.07 -3.95 5.35
CA PRO A 161 -14.10 -4.07 4.32
C PRO A 161 -14.47 -2.72 3.69
N GLY A 162 -14.71 -2.69 2.38
CA GLY A 162 -14.95 -1.46 1.62
C GLY A 162 -16.17 -0.61 2.04
N ARG A 163 -17.13 -1.21 2.77
CA ARG A 163 -18.27 -0.51 3.37
C ARG A 163 -17.89 0.31 4.62
N THR A 164 -16.77 -0.01 5.27
CA THR A 164 -16.38 0.65 6.51
C THR A 164 -16.17 2.15 6.28
N HIS A 165 -16.89 2.97 7.04
CA HIS A 165 -16.77 4.42 6.99
C HIS A 165 -15.38 4.88 7.48
N ASP A 166 -14.84 5.94 6.87
CA ASP A 166 -13.47 6.38 7.11
C ASP A 166 -13.20 6.75 8.57
N LEU A 167 -14.13 7.45 9.23
CA LEU A 167 -14.05 7.70 10.68
C LEU A 167 -13.98 6.42 11.51
N THR A 168 -14.79 5.41 11.16
CA THR A 168 -14.81 4.12 11.87
C THR A 168 -13.48 3.40 11.67
N ALA A 169 -12.93 3.41 10.45
CA ALA A 169 -11.63 2.84 10.16
C ALA A 169 -10.51 3.54 10.95
N ALA A 170 -10.46 4.87 10.94
CA ALA A 170 -9.45 5.62 11.69
C ALA A 170 -9.52 5.38 13.21
N ARG A 171 -10.73 5.24 13.78
CA ARG A 171 -10.89 4.87 15.20
C ARG A 171 -10.46 3.44 15.47
N ALA A 172 -10.87 2.48 14.63
CA ALA A 172 -10.50 1.07 14.76
C ALA A 172 -8.98 0.85 14.66
N HIS A 173 -8.28 1.71 13.90
CA HIS A 173 -6.83 1.69 13.79
C HIS A 173 -6.10 2.54 14.83
N GLY A 174 -6.83 3.22 15.72
CA GLY A 174 -6.23 4.04 16.78
C GLY A 174 -5.56 5.33 16.29
N ILE A 175 -5.77 5.75 15.03
CA ILE A 175 -5.16 6.95 14.44
C ILE A 175 -5.52 8.19 15.26
N VAL A 176 -6.81 8.34 15.56
CA VAL A 176 -7.35 9.46 16.34
C VAL A 176 -6.70 9.52 17.72
N GLN A 177 -6.62 8.39 18.42
CA GLN A 177 -6.05 8.33 19.77
C GLN A 177 -4.55 8.57 19.75
N ALA A 178 -3.81 7.95 18.83
CA ALA A 178 -2.36 8.12 18.72
C ALA A 178 -1.96 9.58 18.46
N CYS A 179 -2.69 10.28 17.58
CA CYS A 179 -2.43 11.69 17.30
C CYS A 179 -2.87 12.59 18.45
N LEU A 180 -3.99 12.29 19.12
CA LEU A 180 -4.43 13.01 20.31
C LEU A 180 -3.40 12.94 21.44
N THR A 181 -2.90 11.75 21.78
CA THR A 181 -1.89 11.56 22.83
C THR A 181 -0.61 12.34 22.56
N ARG A 182 -0.26 12.53 21.29
CA ARG A 182 0.94 13.27 20.86
C ARG A 182 0.69 14.74 20.52
N GLN A 183 -0.57 15.18 20.63
CA GLN A 183 -1.01 16.52 20.23
C GLN A 183 -0.74 16.87 18.75
N ILE A 184 -0.67 15.84 17.88
CA ILE A 184 -0.47 16.02 16.44
C ILE A 184 -1.80 16.42 15.80
N LEU A 185 -1.80 17.51 15.03
CA LEU A 185 -2.96 17.95 14.27
C LEU A 185 -3.21 17.03 13.07
N ILE A 186 -4.46 16.60 12.86
CA ILE A 186 -4.87 15.82 11.69
C ILE A 186 -5.66 16.72 10.74
N LEU A 187 -5.21 16.84 9.50
CA LEU A 187 -6.01 17.38 8.41
C LEU A 187 -6.72 16.24 7.68
N ALA A 188 -8.03 16.14 7.84
CA ALA A 188 -8.87 15.07 7.33
C ALA A 188 -9.97 15.57 6.38
N ASP A 189 -10.51 14.71 5.52
CA ASP A 189 -11.69 15.07 4.71
C ASP A 189 -12.96 15.13 5.59
N ARG A 190 -14.11 15.41 4.96
CA ARG A 190 -15.37 15.52 5.69
C ARG A 190 -15.82 14.18 6.31
N ALA A 191 -15.42 13.04 5.78
CA ALA A 191 -15.79 11.73 6.33
C ALA A 191 -15.19 11.47 7.72
N TYR A 192 -14.30 12.34 8.21
CA TYR A 192 -13.76 12.31 9.57
C TYR A 192 -14.39 13.37 10.50
N GLN A 193 -15.49 14.00 10.09
CA GLN A 193 -16.17 14.97 10.95
C GLN A 193 -16.57 14.32 12.28
N GLY A 194 -16.26 14.98 13.41
CA GLY A 194 -16.48 14.43 14.75
C GLY A 194 -15.41 13.43 15.22
N ALA A 195 -14.26 13.37 14.55
CA ALA A 195 -13.18 12.45 14.94
C ALA A 195 -12.52 12.79 16.28
N GLY A 196 -12.39 14.06 16.65
CA GLY A 196 -11.79 14.47 17.93
C GLY A 196 -11.14 15.85 17.87
N ALA A 197 -10.60 16.29 19.00
CA ALA A 197 -10.10 17.66 19.18
C ALA A 197 -8.92 18.03 18.27
N THR A 198 -8.07 17.06 17.89
CA THR A 198 -6.93 17.26 16.99
C THR A 198 -7.29 17.15 15.50
N VAL A 199 -8.54 16.79 15.15
CA VAL A 199 -8.94 16.62 13.75
C VAL A 199 -9.57 17.89 13.20
N ARG A 200 -9.12 18.31 12.02
CA ARG A 200 -9.67 19.43 11.27
C ARG A 200 -10.23 18.94 9.94
N THR A 201 -11.52 19.18 9.75
CA THR A 201 -12.29 18.86 8.54
C THR A 201 -12.85 20.16 7.96
N PRO A 202 -13.16 20.21 6.65
CA PRO A 202 -13.76 21.41 6.08
C PRO A 202 -15.13 21.69 6.72
N TYR A 203 -15.50 22.96 6.84
CA TYR A 203 -16.84 23.35 7.24
C TYR A 203 -17.81 23.06 6.11
N TYR A 204 -18.98 22.49 6.42
CA TYR A 204 -20.00 22.19 5.42
C TYR A 204 -21.37 22.17 6.11
N HIS A 205 -22.16 23.25 6.05
CA HIS A 205 -23.58 23.25 6.48
C HIS A 205 -24.40 24.48 6.02
N HIS A 206 -23.92 25.30 5.06
CA HIS A 206 -24.63 26.51 4.64
C HIS A 206 -24.86 26.54 3.13
N ARG A 207 -26.08 26.92 2.69
CA ARG A 207 -26.40 27.21 1.27
C ARG A 207 -25.49 28.29 0.70
N ILE A 208 -25.10 29.26 1.53
CA ILE A 208 -24.05 30.25 1.26
C ILE A 208 -23.11 30.24 2.45
N GLN A 209 -21.85 29.91 2.20
CA GLN A 209 -20.86 29.78 3.26
C GLN A 209 -20.21 31.15 3.54
N PRO A 210 -20.19 31.63 4.80
CA PRO A 210 -19.50 32.86 5.17
C PRO A 210 -18.05 32.93 4.64
N PRO A 211 -17.53 34.12 4.25
CA PRO A 211 -16.20 34.26 3.66
C PRO A 211 -15.06 33.64 4.48
N GLN A 212 -15.14 33.72 5.80
CA GLN A 212 -14.17 33.11 6.72
C GLN A 212 -14.10 31.58 6.61
N TYR A 213 -15.25 30.90 6.47
CA TYR A 213 -15.31 29.45 6.29
C TYR A 213 -14.87 29.04 4.89
N GLN A 214 -15.17 29.85 3.87
CA GLN A 214 -14.62 29.62 2.53
C GLN A 214 -13.09 29.75 2.54
N ARG A 215 -12.55 30.78 3.21
CA ARG A 215 -11.10 30.96 3.37
C ARG A 215 -10.47 29.77 4.09
N PHE A 216 -11.06 29.32 5.20
CA PHE A 216 -10.62 28.13 5.91
C PHE A 216 -10.62 26.90 4.98
N ASN A 217 -11.73 26.64 4.29
CA ASN A 217 -11.85 25.48 3.39
C ASN A 217 -10.83 25.52 2.24
N ARG A 218 -10.55 26.70 1.67
CA ARG A 218 -9.50 26.86 0.65
C ARG A 218 -8.11 26.52 1.19
N VAL A 219 -7.77 27.03 2.38
CA VAL A 219 -6.47 26.75 3.01
C VAL A 219 -6.38 25.28 3.41
N HIS A 220 -7.42 24.73 4.01
CA HIS A 220 -7.51 23.32 4.40
C HIS A 220 -7.34 22.39 3.21
N ALA A 221 -8.05 22.64 2.10
CA ALA A 221 -7.91 21.87 0.87
C ALA A 221 -6.49 21.96 0.30
N ARG A 222 -5.89 23.17 0.28
CA ARG A 222 -4.51 23.37 -0.19
C ARG A 222 -3.50 22.60 0.64
N LEU A 223 -3.64 22.61 1.97
CA LEU A 223 -2.74 21.88 2.88
C LEU A 223 -2.93 20.36 2.81
N ARG A 224 -4.14 19.89 2.49
CA ARG A 224 -4.42 18.46 2.31
C ARG A 224 -4.02 17.89 0.96
N ALA A 225 -4.07 18.69 -0.11
CA ALA A 225 -3.82 18.21 -1.48
C ALA A 225 -2.53 17.38 -1.63
N PRO A 226 -1.40 17.69 -0.96
CA PRO A 226 -0.22 16.84 -0.98
C PRO A 226 -0.46 15.37 -0.56
N GLY A 227 -1.41 15.12 0.34
CA GLY A 227 -1.75 13.77 0.83
C GLY A 227 -2.22 12.83 -0.28
N GLU A 228 -2.80 13.35 -1.37
CA GLU A 228 -3.18 12.56 -2.54
C GLU A 228 -1.97 11.85 -3.18
N ARG A 229 -0.77 12.43 -3.05
CA ARG A 229 0.48 11.83 -3.55
C ARG A 229 0.81 10.51 -2.85
N ALA A 230 0.46 10.37 -1.57
CA ALA A 230 0.69 9.13 -0.83
C ALA A 230 -0.10 7.97 -1.46
N PHE A 231 -1.35 8.22 -1.86
CA PHE A 231 -2.14 7.24 -2.59
C PHE A 231 -1.68 7.01 -4.02
N ALA A 232 -1.22 8.05 -4.71
CA ALA A 232 -0.64 7.90 -6.04
C ALA A 232 0.60 6.98 -5.97
N ARG A 233 1.46 7.15 -4.97
CA ARG A 233 2.60 6.27 -4.70
C ARG A 233 2.16 4.84 -4.39
N LEU A 234 1.16 4.65 -3.53
CA LEU A 234 0.59 3.33 -3.25
C LEU A 234 0.05 2.65 -4.53
N LYS A 235 -0.74 3.37 -5.34
CA LYS A 235 -1.33 2.85 -6.58
C LYS A 235 -0.35 2.77 -7.75
N SER A 236 0.87 3.30 -7.61
CA SER A 236 1.96 3.06 -8.57
C SER A 236 2.39 1.58 -8.56
N TRP A 237 2.19 0.89 -7.44
CA TRP A 237 2.26 -0.56 -7.34
C TRP A 237 0.99 -1.16 -7.93
N ARG A 238 1.07 -1.62 -9.20
CA ARG A 238 -0.12 -1.98 -10.00
C ARG A 238 -0.94 -3.11 -9.40
N VAL A 239 -0.38 -3.93 -8.52
CA VAL A 239 -1.13 -4.95 -7.78
C VAL A 239 -2.28 -4.35 -6.97
N LEU A 240 -2.13 -3.10 -6.48
CA LEU A 240 -3.14 -2.37 -5.70
C LEU A 240 -4.12 -1.56 -6.55
N ARG A 241 -3.98 -1.52 -7.89
CA ARG A 241 -4.98 -0.87 -8.76
C ARG A 241 -6.24 -1.72 -8.92
N ARG A 242 -6.06 -3.05 -8.92
CA ARG A 242 -7.11 -4.07 -8.91
C ARG A 242 -6.50 -5.37 -8.40
N THR A 243 -6.81 -5.70 -7.15
CA THR A 243 -6.25 -6.89 -6.49
C THR A 243 -7.03 -8.13 -6.91
N ARG A 244 -6.31 -9.11 -7.47
CA ARG A 244 -6.82 -10.41 -7.92
C ARG A 244 -6.52 -11.51 -6.90
N CYS A 245 -6.81 -11.23 -5.64
CA CYS A 245 -6.53 -12.15 -4.53
C CYS A 245 -7.65 -12.08 -3.48
N SER A 246 -7.61 -13.01 -2.53
CA SER A 246 -8.51 -12.95 -1.38
C SER A 246 -8.31 -11.64 -0.61
N THR A 247 -9.39 -11.15 0.01
CA THR A 247 -9.39 -9.93 0.82
C THR A 247 -8.42 -10.01 1.98
N ASN A 248 -8.22 -11.21 2.56
CA ASN A 248 -7.24 -11.47 3.60
C ASN A 248 -5.79 -11.17 3.16
N ARG A 249 -5.47 -11.38 1.88
CA ARG A 249 -4.11 -11.15 1.36
C ARG A 249 -3.83 -9.68 1.03
N VAL A 250 -4.88 -8.87 0.80
CA VAL A 250 -4.75 -7.44 0.50
C VAL A 250 -4.00 -6.70 1.61
N GLY A 251 -4.30 -7.02 2.88
CA GLY A 251 -3.59 -6.44 4.02
C GLY A 251 -2.09 -6.74 4.01
N ARG A 252 -1.69 -7.98 3.68
CA ARG A 252 -0.28 -8.37 3.56
C ARG A 252 0.42 -7.65 2.41
N ILE A 253 -0.26 -7.50 1.27
CA ILE A 253 0.28 -6.75 0.11
C ILE A 253 0.49 -5.29 0.48
N ILE A 254 -0.46 -4.66 1.18
CA ILE A 254 -0.32 -3.28 1.64
C ILE A 254 0.87 -3.14 2.59
N ALA A 255 1.01 -4.03 3.58
CA ALA A 255 2.14 -4.02 4.50
C ALA A 255 3.48 -4.19 3.75
N ALA A 256 3.56 -5.13 2.81
CA ALA A 256 4.76 -5.30 2.00
C ALA A 256 5.09 -4.05 1.17
N VAL A 257 4.09 -3.45 0.50
CA VAL A 257 4.28 -2.20 -0.27
C VAL A 257 4.61 -1.02 0.64
N HIS A 258 4.08 -0.99 1.87
CA HIS A 258 4.41 0.00 2.87
C HIS A 258 5.90 -0.03 3.19
N THR A 259 6.45 -1.20 3.52
CA THR A 259 7.90 -1.41 3.69
C THR A 259 8.68 -0.87 2.48
N LEU A 260 8.29 -1.26 1.26
CA LEU A 260 8.98 -0.82 0.04
C LEU A 260 8.92 0.71 -0.19
N LEU A 261 7.88 1.39 0.32
CA LEU A 261 7.73 2.85 0.18
C LEU A 261 8.42 3.65 1.29
N THR A 262 8.67 3.03 2.45
CA THR A 262 9.26 3.69 3.62
C THR A 262 10.69 3.25 3.92
N CYS A 263 11.20 2.21 3.27
CA CYS A 263 12.61 1.86 3.30
C CYS A 263 13.43 2.98 2.64
N SER A 264 14.18 3.72 3.44
CA SER A 264 15.28 4.55 2.95
C SER A 264 16.44 3.62 2.60
N TYR A 265 16.85 3.58 1.32
CA TYR A 265 18.08 2.90 0.92
C TYR A 265 19.26 3.77 1.34
N SER A 266 19.68 3.65 2.59
CA SER A 266 21.00 4.13 2.99
C SER A 266 22.00 3.10 2.47
N GLY A 267 22.63 3.40 1.33
CA GLY A 267 23.85 2.73 0.90
C GLY A 267 25.01 3.06 1.83
#